data_AF-A0A2M7Q5L6-F1
#
_entry.id   AF-A0A2M7Q5L6-F1
#
_cell.length_a   1.000
_cell.length_b   1.000
_cell.length_c   1.000
_cell.angle_alpha   90.00
_cell.angle_beta   90.00
_cell.angle_gamma   90.00
#
_symmetry.space_group_name_H-M   'P 1'
#
loop_
_entity.id
_entity.type
_entity.pdbx_description
1 polymer ?
#
loop_
_entity_poly.entity_id
_entity_poly.type
_entity_poly.pdbx_seq_one_letter_code
_entity_poly.pdbx_strand_id
1 'polypeptide(L)' 'MLLNPMSKKSAPRISFSEYDATHLYELALEHFCVSDKEGVCHVCLSLKQRLEKIIGKSEVSRIKRQVKQHPYNIKV' A
#
# COMPACT_ATOMS: atom_id res chain seq x y z
N MET A 1 38.71 -15.12 -21.86
CA MET A 1 37.80 -14.37 -20.97
C MET A 1 36.38 -14.57 -21.49
N LEU A 2 35.56 -15.38 -20.81
CA LEU A 2 34.12 -15.48 -21.06
C LEU A 2 33.43 -15.28 -19.71
N LEU A 3 32.83 -14.11 -19.51
CA LEU A 3 31.94 -13.87 -18.38
C LEU A 3 30.61 -14.55 -18.71
N ASN A 4 30.33 -15.66 -18.00
CA ASN A 4 28.98 -16.23 -17.98
C ASN A 4 28.01 -15.18 -17.43
N PRO A 5 26.86 -14.92 -18.07
CA PRO A 5 25.85 -14.03 -17.52
C PRO A 5 25.29 -14.72 -16.27
N MET A 6 25.62 -14.19 -15.09
CA MET A 6 24.96 -14.60 -13.85
C MET A 6 23.46 -14.35 -14.04
N SER A 7 22.71 -15.44 -14.20
CA SER A 7 21.26 -15.43 -14.20
C SER A 7 20.81 -14.64 -12.97
N LYS A 8 20.28 -13.44 -13.20
CA LYS A 8 19.66 -12.61 -12.15
C LYS A 8 18.48 -13.41 -11.62
N LYS A 9 18.69 -14.21 -10.56
CA LYS A 9 17.58 -14.78 -9.79
C LYS A 9 16.81 -13.57 -9.25
N SER A 10 15.68 -13.25 -9.88
CA SER A 10 14.79 -12.22 -9.37
C SER A 10 14.36 -12.66 -7.97
N ALA A 11 14.51 -11.77 -6.99
CA ALA A 11 13.96 -12.02 -5.67
C ALA A 11 12.49 -12.48 -5.81
N PRO A 12 12.04 -13.48 -5.03
CA PRO A 12 10.65 -13.91 -5.07
C PRO A 12 9.77 -12.68 -4.87
N ARG A 13 8.81 -12.49 -5.78
CA ARG A 13 7.87 -11.38 -5.68
C ARG A 13 7.07 -11.58 -4.40
N ILE A 14 7.20 -10.66 -3.45
CA ILE A 14 6.35 -10.64 -2.27
C ILE A 14 4.91 -10.43 -2.75
N SER A 15 4.05 -11.43 -2.50
CA SER A 15 2.61 -11.33 -2.69
C SER A 15 1.96 -11.10 -1.34
N PHE A 16 1.14 -10.06 -1.22
CA PHE A 16 0.32 -9.84 -0.03
C PHE A 16 -0.90 -10.74 -0.06
N SER A 17 -1.26 -11.31 1.09
CA SER A 17 -2.59 -11.86 1.26
C SER A 17 -3.63 -10.74 1.25
N GLU A 18 -4.91 -11.09 1.10
CA GLU A 18 -6.01 -10.12 1.18
C GLU A 18 -6.05 -9.41 2.54
N TYR A 19 -5.73 -10.14 3.62
CA TYR A 19 -5.61 -9.59 4.97
C TYR A 19 -4.46 -8.57 5.07
N ASP A 20 -3.26 -8.94 4.63
CA ASP A 20 -2.09 -8.05 4.67
C ASP A 20 -2.32 -6.80 3.82
N ALA A 21 -2.93 -6.97 2.64
CA ALA A 21 -3.25 -5.86 1.76
C ALA A 21 -4.25 -4.89 2.40
N THR A 22 -5.29 -5.42 3.05
CA THR A 22 -6.30 -4.65 3.77
C THR A 22 -5.69 -3.85 4.91
N HIS A 23 -4.88 -4.50 5.75
CA HIS A 23 -4.26 -3.85 6.89
C HIS A 23 -3.25 -2.76 6.47
N LEU A 24 -2.42 -3.04 5.46
CA LEU A 24 -1.53 -2.04 4.88
C LEU A 24 -2.29 -0.86 4.26
N TYR A 25 -3.47 -1.12 3.70
CA TYR A 25 -4.33 -0.10 3.13
C TYR A 25 -4.99 0.79 4.18
N GLU A 26 -5.37 0.25 5.33
CA GLU A 26 -5.85 1.02 6.48
C GLU A 26 -4.78 1.99 6.98
N LEU A 27 -3.58 1.48 7.29
CA LEU A 27 -2.42 2.29 7.67
C LEU A 27 -2.11 3.34 6.59
N ALA A 28 -2.33 2.98 5.32
CA ALA A 28 -2.08 3.86 4.21
C ALA A 28 -3.00 5.07 4.16
N LEU A 29 -4.25 4.92 4.60
CA LEU A 29 -5.21 6.01 4.63
C LEU A 29 -4.91 7.03 5.72
N GLU A 30 -4.22 6.62 6.77
CA GLU A 30 -3.94 7.45 7.94
C GLU A 30 -2.58 8.12 7.91
N HIS A 31 -1.55 7.36 7.50
CA HIS A 31 -0.16 7.77 7.68
C HIS A 31 0.58 8.09 6.40
N PHE A 32 0.15 7.63 5.22
CA PHE A 32 0.82 8.08 4.01
C PHE A 32 0.46 9.54 3.77
N CYS A 33 1.49 10.37 3.71
CA CYS A 33 1.44 11.76 3.31
C CYS A 33 0.75 11.90 1.93
N VAL A 34 -0.57 12.06 1.97
CA VAL A 34 -1.40 12.70 0.95
C VAL A 34 -1.85 14.07 1.46
N SER A 35 -1.07 14.64 2.39
CA SER A 35 -1.24 16.00 2.87
C SER A 35 -0.64 16.94 1.83
N ASP A 36 -1.42 17.89 1.34
CA ASP A 36 -0.96 18.95 0.42
C ASP A 36 0.21 19.76 1.01
N LYS A 37 0.47 19.66 2.32
CA LYS A 37 1.55 20.36 3.03
C LYS A 37 2.89 19.61 3.02
N GLU A 38 2.90 18.29 2.83
CA GLU A 38 4.11 17.46 2.91
C GLU A 38 4.54 16.88 1.55
N GLY A 39 3.73 17.12 0.51
CA GLY A 39 3.98 16.63 -0.84
C GLY A 39 3.53 15.17 -1.03
N VAL A 40 3.12 14.84 -2.26
CA VAL A 40 2.64 13.51 -2.60
C VAL A 40 3.84 12.58 -2.87
N CYS A 41 4.02 11.57 -2.02
CA CYS A 41 4.95 10.47 -2.31
C CYS A 41 4.39 9.59 -3.46
N HIS A 42 4.97 9.70 -4.66
CA HIS A 42 4.53 8.94 -5.85
C HIS A 42 4.58 7.42 -5.67
N VAL A 43 5.56 6.92 -4.91
CA VAL A 43 5.67 5.48 -4.59
C VAL A 43 4.52 5.04 -3.68
N CYS A 44 4.18 5.86 -2.69
CA CYS A 44 3.11 5.63 -1.74
C CYS A 44 1.74 5.65 -2.44
N LEU A 45 1.53 6.59 -3.37
CA LEU A 45 0.34 6.63 -4.21
C LEU A 45 0.22 5.38 -5.09
N SER A 46 1.32 4.97 -5.71
CA SER A 46 1.37 3.77 -6.56
C SER A 46 1.09 2.50 -5.74
N LEU A 47 1.63 2.41 -4.53
CA LEU A 47 1.37 1.29 -3.61
C LEU A 47 -0.10 1.26 -3.19
N LYS A 48 -0.67 2.40 -2.78
CA LYS A 48 -2.08 2.54 -2.43
C LYS A 48 -2.99 2.03 -3.56
N GLN A 49 -2.76 2.45 -4.80
CA GLN A 49 -3.54 2.00 -5.96
C GLN A 49 -3.42 0.49 -6.21
N ARG A 50 -2.26 -0.11 -5.94
CA ARG A 50 -2.08 -1.57 -6.05
C ARG A 50 -2.85 -2.30 -4.97
N LEU A 51 -2.84 -1.80 -3.73
CA LEU A 51 -3.62 -2.37 -2.64
C LEU A 51 -5.12 -2.29 -2.94
N GLU A 52 -5.61 -1.15 -3.46
CA GLU A 52 -7.02 -1.02 -3.86
C GLU A 52 -7.46 -2.05 -4.91
N LYS A 53 -6.56 -2.42 -5.83
CA LYS A 53 -6.83 -3.47 -6.84
C LYS A 53 -6.88 -4.87 -6.23
N ILE A 54 -6.03 -5.17 -5.25
CA ILE A 54 -5.96 -6.47 -4.59
C ILE A 54 -7.20 -6.69 -3.69
N ILE A 55 -7.57 -5.67 -2.93
CA ILE A 55 -8.70 -5.70 -1.97
C ILE A 55 -10.05 -5.66 -2.70
N GLY A 56 -10.14 -4.89 -3.80
CA GLY A 56 -11.37 -4.73 -4.55
C GLY A 56 -12.23 -3.56 -4.09
N LYS A 57 -13.09 -3.07 -5.00
CA LYS A 57 -13.78 -1.77 -4.87
C LYS A 57 -14.78 -1.70 -3.71
N SER A 58 -15.52 -2.78 -3.46
CA SER A 58 -16.53 -2.84 -2.39
C SER A 58 -15.86 -2.71 -1.01
N GLU A 59 -14.82 -3.51 -0.81
CA GLU A 59 -14.06 -3.58 0.43
C GLU A 59 -13.27 -2.30 0.69
N VAL A 60 -12.61 -1.74 -0.34
CA VAL A 60 -11.97 -0.42 -0.26
C VAL A 60 -12.96 0.67 0.19
N SER A 61 -14.18 0.64 -0.36
CA SER A 61 -15.21 1.62 0.01
C SER A 61 -15.67 1.45 1.45
N ARG A 62 -15.78 0.20 1.92
CA ARG A 62 -16.09 -0.12 3.32
C ARG A 62 -15.01 0.39 4.26
N ILE A 63 -13.74 0.08 3.97
CA ILE A 63 -12.57 0.47 4.77
C ILE A 63 -12.44 2.00 4.84
N LYS A 64 -12.56 2.71 3.70
CA LYS A 64 -12.53 4.19 3.68
C LYS A 64 -13.59 4.80 4.60
N ARG A 65 -14.80 4.23 4.62
CA ARG A 65 -15.88 4.70 5.51
C ARG A 65 -15.54 4.42 6.96
N GLN A 66 -15.02 3.23 7.27
CA GLN A 66 -14.63 2.85 8.62
C GLN A 66 -13.52 3.75 9.18
N VAL A 67 -12.42 3.94 8.45
CA VAL A 67 -11.32 4.83 8.87
C VAL A 67 -11.79 6.28 9.02
N LYS A 68 -12.69 6.76 8.15
CA LYS A 68 -13.27 8.10 8.30
C LYS A 68 -14.17 8.25 9.54
N GLN A 69 -14.94 7.21 9.88
CA GLN A 69 -15.85 7.20 11.04
C GLN A 69 -15.12 6.96 12.36
N HIS A 70 -14.07 6.15 12.30
CA HIS A 70 -13.27 5.70 13.42
C HIS A 70 -11.80 5.82 13.06
N PRO A 71 -11.26 7.05 12.95
CA PRO A 71 -9.83 7.22 12.75
C PRO A 71 -9.10 6.62 13.95
N TYR A 72 -7.99 5.95 13.70
CA TYR A 72 -7.11 5.52 14.78
C TYR A 72 -6.56 6.82 15.41
N ASN A 73 -7.05 7.12 16.60
CA ASN A 73 -6.74 8.33 17.38
C ASN A 73 -5.29 8.31 17.91
N ILE A 74 -4.31 8.13 17.03
CA ILE A 74 -2.91 8.23 17.39
C ILE A 74 -2.58 9.73 17.40
N LYS A 75 -2.77 10.35 18.57
CA LYS A 75 -2.08 11.59 18.89
C LYS A 75 -0.58 11.27 18.84
N VAL A 76 0.07 11.61 17.73
CA VAL A 76 1.53 11.76 17.66
C VAL A 76 1.88 13.15 18.15
#